data_AF-A0A6V7JEA9-F1
#
_entry.id   AF-A0A6V7JEA9-F1
#
_cell.length_a   1.000
_cell.length_b   1.000
_cell.length_c   1.000
_cell.angle_alpha   90.00
_cell.angle_beta   90.00
_cell.angle_gamma   90.00
#
_symmetry.space_group_name_H-M   'P 1'
#
loop_
_entity.id
_entity.type
_entity.pdbx_description
1 polymer ?
#
loop_
_entity_poly.entity_id
_entity_poly.type
_entity_poly.pdbx_seq_one_letter_code
_entity_poly.pdbx_strand_id
1 'polypeptide(L)' 'NIQQLVASLPNVVWNTVVEDPKFTHIDYFFHGDARAMYIDQVLQLIEQYKS' A
#
# COMPACT_ATOMS: atom_id res chain seq x y z
N ASN A 1 11.86 -3.49 -10.15
CA ASN A 1 10.86 -4.56 -10.36
C ASN A 1 10.24 -4.89 -8.99
N ILE A 2 8.97 -4.52 -8.75
CA ILE A 2 8.32 -4.71 -7.43
C ILE A 2 8.15 -6.19 -7.08
N GLN A 3 7.85 -7.05 -8.05
CA GLN A 3 7.66 -8.48 -7.82
C GLN A 3 8.93 -9.16 -7.28
N GLN A 4 10.09 -8.77 -7.82
CA GLN A 4 11.39 -9.28 -7.34
C GLN A 4 11.71 -8.81 -5.93
N LEU A 5 11.36 -7.56 -5.59
CA LEU A 5 11.56 -7.01 -4.25
C LEU A 5 10.69 -7.73 -3.23
N VAL A 6 9.39 -7.89 -3.51
CA VAL A 6 8.45 -8.60 -2.64
C VAL A 6 8.91 -10.04 -2.40
N ALA A 7 9.38 -10.73 -3.43
CA ALA A 7 9.90 -12.10 -3.30
C ALA A 7 11.18 -12.21 -2.45
N SER A 8 11.96 -11.13 -2.32
CA SER A 8 13.19 -11.11 -1.52
C SER A 8 12.98 -10.80 -0.03
N LEU A 9 11.80 -10.29 0.35
CA LEU A 9 11.54 -9.85 1.70
C LEU A 9 11.01 -11.02 2.55
N PRO A 10 11.64 -11.35 3.70
CA PRO A 10 11.32 -12.56 4.45
C PRO A 10 10.01 -12.48 5.24
N ASN A 11 9.41 -11.30 5.38
CA ASN A 11 8.21 -11.08 6.19
C ASN A 11 7.30 -10.00 5.57
N VAL A 12 6.87 -10.22 4.33
CA VAL A 12 5.87 -9.34 3.70
C VAL A 12 4.51 -9.67 4.29
N VAL A 13 3.95 -8.71 5.04
CA VAL A 13 2.63 -8.84 5.69
C VAL A 13 1.50 -8.25 4.85
N TRP A 14 1.83 -7.38 3.90
CA TRP A 14 0.88 -6.74 3.00
C TRP A 14 1.58 -6.31 1.71
N ASN A 15 0.96 -6.63 0.57
CA ASN A 15 1.42 -6.23 -0.76
C ASN A 15 0.19 -6.07 -1.66
N THR A 16 -0.19 -4.83 -1.92
CA THR A 16 -1.33 -4.50 -2.79
C THR A 16 -0.89 -3.56 -3.90
N VAL A 17 -1.66 -3.55 -4.99
CA VAL A 17 -1.48 -2.62 -6.10
C VAL A 17 -2.62 -1.61 -6.06
N VAL A 18 -2.33 -0.32 -6.26
CA VAL A 18 -3.36 0.69 -6.43
C VAL A 18 -4.00 0.48 -7.81
N GLU A 19 -5.32 0.25 -7.85
CA GLU A 19 -6.04 -0.14 -9.07
C GLU A 19 -6.24 1.01 -10.08
N ASP A 20 -5.82 2.25 -9.74
CA ASP A 20 -5.86 3.38 -10.66
C ASP A 20 -4.64 3.35 -11.61
N PRO A 21 -4.82 3.12 -12.92
CA PRO A 21 -3.72 3.07 -13.89
C PRO A 21 -3.04 4.42 -14.12
N LYS A 22 -3.62 5.54 -13.66
CA LYS A 22 -3.00 6.86 -13.69
C LYS A 22 -2.20 7.15 -12.42
N PHE A 23 -2.25 6.27 -11.43
CA PHE A 23 -1.54 6.44 -10.17
C PHE A 23 -0.03 6.40 -10.40
N THR A 24 0.64 7.48 -10.00
CA THR A 24 2.08 7.65 -10.12
C THR A 24 2.72 7.76 -8.73
N HIS A 25 4.05 7.88 -8.70
CA HIS A 25 4.77 7.94 -7.43
C HIS A 25 4.43 9.17 -6.59
N ILE A 26 4.07 10.30 -7.20
CA ILE A 26 3.75 11.54 -6.47
C ILE A 26 2.37 11.47 -5.79
N ASP A 27 1.48 10.61 -6.30
CA ASP A 27 0.13 10.45 -5.78
C ASP A 27 0.12 9.88 -4.35
N TYR A 28 1.14 9.12 -3.95
CA TYR A 28 1.30 8.65 -2.57
C TYR A 28 1.41 9.78 -1.52
N PHE A 29 1.69 11.02 -1.94
CA PHE A 29 1.84 12.16 -1.04
C PHE A 29 0.71 13.18 -1.16
N PHE A 30 0.16 13.36 -2.37
CA PHE A 30 -0.71 14.50 -2.68
C PHE A 30 -2.06 14.12 -3.29
N HIS A 31 -2.35 12.84 -3.49
CA HIS A 31 -3.62 12.44 -4.11
C HIS A 31 -4.78 12.70 -3.16
N GLY A 32 -5.78 13.47 -3.61
CA GLY A 32 -6.91 13.89 -2.78
C GLY A 32 -7.76 12.73 -2.24
N ASP A 33 -7.73 11.59 -2.93
CA ASP A 33 -8.47 10.37 -2.57
C ASP A 33 -7.56 9.23 -2.05
N ALA A 34 -6.34 9.56 -1.60
CA ALA A 34 -5.41 8.59 -1.03
C ALA A 34 -6.03 7.76 0.11
N ARG A 35 -7.02 8.34 0.80
CA ARG A 35 -7.73 7.68 1.90
C ARG A 35 -8.45 6.41 1.45
N ALA A 36 -9.32 6.53 0.45
CA ALA A 36 -10.07 5.39 -0.08
C ALA A 36 -9.16 4.41 -0.83
N MET A 37 -8.06 4.89 -1.41
CA MET A 37 -7.16 4.08 -2.23
C MET A 37 -6.26 3.14 -1.44
N TYR A 38 -5.68 3.59 -0.32
CA TYR A 38 -4.76 2.74 0.45
C TYR A 38 -4.64 3.05 1.95
N ILE A 39 -4.91 4.29 2.41
CA ILE A 39 -4.68 4.65 3.82
C ILE A 39 -5.59 3.86 4.76
N ASP A 40 -6.88 3.66 4.42
CA ASP A 40 -7.78 2.91 5.29
C ASP A 40 -7.33 1.44 5.44
N GLN A 41 -6.75 0.83 4.40
CA GLN A 41 -6.18 -0.52 4.47
C GLN A 41 -4.93 -0.56 5.38
N VAL A 42 -4.08 0.46 5.31
CA VAL A 42 -2.91 0.60 6.20
C VAL A 42 -3.34 0.76 7.66
N LEU A 43 -4.39 1.54 7.93
CA LEU A 43 -4.92 1.71 9.29
C LEU A 43 -5.48 0.41 9.85
N GLN A 44 -6.23 -0.36 9.04
CA GLN A 44 -6.72 -1.69 9.44
C GLN A 44 -5.57 -2.65 9.77
N LEU A 45 -4.49 -2.63 8.96
CA LEU A 45 -3.31 -3.43 9.24
C LEU A 45 -2.68 -3.03 10.59
N ILE A 46 -2.54 -1.72 10.86
CA ILE A 46 -2.00 -1.25 12.14
C ILE A 46 -2.88 -1.71 13.32
N GLU A 47 -4.20 -1.62 13.21
CA GLU A 47 -5.14 -2.07 14.25
C GLU A 47 -4.99 -3.57 14.53
N GLN A 48 -4.89 -4.39 13.49
CA GLN A 48 -4.70 -5.84 13.61
C GLN A 48 -3.45 -6.20 14.42
N TYR A 49 -2.35 -5.47 14.26
CA TYR A 49 -1.08 -5.74 14.97
C TYR A 49 -0.99 -5.10 16.37
N LYS A 50 -1.92 -4.21 16.72
CA LYS A 50 -2.03 -3.65 18.08
C LYS A 50 -2.82 -4.54 19.03
N SER A 51 -3.59 -5.48 18.49
CA SER A 51 -4.45 -6.44 19.20
C SER A 51 -3.63 -7.62 19.72
#